data_AF-A0AAF0TWK0-F1
#
_entry.id   AF-A0AAF0TWK0-F1
#
_cell.length_a   1.000
_cell.length_b   1.000
_cell.length_c   1.000
_cell.angle_alpha   90.00
_cell.angle_beta   90.00
_cell.angle_gamma   90.00
#
_symmetry.space_group_name_H-M   'P 1'
#
loop_
_entity.id
_entity.type
_entity.pdbx_description
1 polymer ?
#
loop_
_entity_poly.entity_id
_entity_poly.type
_entity_poly.pdbx_seq_one_letter_code
_entity_poly.pdbx_strand_id
1 'polypeptide(L)'
;GLISVFVLIHVATIITVDVFTIVRCSRIFEYSPTTLIVITFAGIMTSFLAATTEILQNDLKRVIASQLGSMILACGISNYLVSVFHLMNHAFFKALLFLSAGSVIMPCWMRKIRERCDILDKITTK
;
A
#
# COMPACT_ATOMS: atom_id res chain seq x y z
N GLY A 1 6.43 -17.79 -2.84
CA GLY A 1 7.23 -16.71 -2.26
C GLY A 1 7.21 -15.48 -3.15
N LEU A 2 8.02 -15.49 -4.21
CA LEU A 2 8.23 -14.32 -5.08
C LEU A 2 6.96 -13.74 -5.74
N ILE A 3 6.02 -14.58 -6.20
CA ILE A 3 4.75 -14.13 -6.80
C ILE A 3 3.95 -13.23 -5.86
N SER A 4 3.85 -13.60 -4.57
CA SER A 4 3.06 -12.85 -3.58
C SER A 4 3.66 -11.47 -3.30
N VAL A 5 4.98 -11.39 -3.34
CA VAL A 5 5.75 -10.18 -3.12
C VAL A 5 5.58 -9.20 -4.29
N PHE A 6 5.68 -9.69 -5.52
CA PHE A 6 5.52 -8.86 -6.72
C PHE A 6 4.10 -8.31 -6.84
N VAL A 7 3.08 -9.14 -6.57
CA VAL A 7 1.67 -8.71 -6.53
C VAL A 7 1.44 -7.64 -5.45
N LEU A 8 2.03 -7.80 -4.26
CA LEU A 8 1.88 -6.82 -3.18
C LEU A 8 2.52 -5.48 -3.53
N ILE A 9 3.72 -5.49 -4.13
CA ILE A 9 4.41 -4.27 -4.59
C ILE A 9 3.56 -3.59 -5.66
N HIS A 10 3.09 -4.34 -6.65
CA HIS A 10 2.31 -3.80 -7.76
C HIS A 10 1.02 -3.15 -7.27
N VAL A 11 0.27 -3.81 -6.38
CA VAL A 11 -0.95 -3.23 -5.78
C VAL A 11 -0.61 -2.01 -4.93
N ALA A 12 0.50 -2.04 -4.18
CA ALA A 12 0.91 -0.91 -3.36
C ALA A 12 1.32 0.32 -4.18
N THR A 13 1.97 0.13 -5.33
CA THR A 13 2.43 1.23 -6.18
C THR A 13 1.31 1.84 -7.00
N ILE A 14 0.34 1.05 -7.49
CA ILE A 14 -0.85 1.56 -8.18
C ILE A 14 -1.57 2.60 -7.31
N ILE A 15 -1.83 2.23 -6.06
CA ILE A 15 -2.57 3.05 -5.11
C ILE A 15 -1.86 4.38 -4.79
N THR A 16 -0.53 4.37 -4.69
CA THR A 16 0.23 5.62 -4.46
C THR A 16 0.30 6.51 -5.69
N VAL A 17 0.31 5.91 -6.89
CA VAL A 17 0.33 6.65 -8.16
C VAL A 17 -0.98 7.40 -8.37
N ASP A 18 -2.12 6.82 -7.99
CA ASP A 18 -3.42 7.47 -8.11
C ASP A 18 -3.48 8.76 -7.27
N VAL A 19 -3.18 8.68 -5.97
CA VAL A 19 -3.21 9.84 -5.07
C VAL A 19 -2.19 10.89 -5.49
N PHE A 20 -0.99 10.48 -5.90
CA PHE A 20 0.04 11.39 -6.35
C PHE A 20 -0.36 12.16 -7.62
N THR A 21 -1.05 11.50 -8.54
CA THR A 21 -1.52 12.13 -9.79
C THR A 21 -2.55 13.22 -9.49
N ILE A 22 -3.48 12.97 -8.55
CA ILE A 22 -4.48 13.96 -8.14
C ILE A 22 -3.80 15.20 -7.53
N VAL A 23 -2.81 15.00 -6.66
CA VAL A 23 -2.03 16.09 -6.06
C VAL A 23 -1.27 16.89 -7.12
N ARG A 24 -0.69 16.24 -8.14
CA ARG A 24 0.02 16.93 -9.24
C ARG A 24 -0.91 17.75 -10.12
N CYS A 25 -2.17 17.31 -10.25
CA CYS A 25 -3.21 18.05 -10.95
C CYS A 25 -3.92 19.10 -10.06
N SER A 26 -3.41 19.42 -8.87
CA SER A 26 -4.03 20.37 -7.92
C SER A 26 -4.45 21.70 -8.54
N ARG A 27 -3.58 22.31 -9.34
CA ARG A 27 -3.90 23.57 -10.05
C ARG A 27 -5.12 23.44 -10.96
N ILE A 28 -5.27 22.31 -11.65
CA ILE A 28 -6.39 22.07 -12.57
C ILE A 28 -7.69 21.88 -11.78
N PHE A 29 -7.62 21.18 -10.66
CA PHE A 29 -8.78 20.93 -9.81
C PHE A 29 -9.27 22.20 -9.08
N GLU A 30 -8.39 23.13 -8.73
CA GLU A 30 -8.79 24.42 -8.15
C GLU A 30 -9.60 25.32 -9.10
N TYR A 31 -9.44 25.17 -10.42
CA TYR A 31 -10.24 25.93 -11.40
C TYR A 31 -11.66 25.38 -11.58
N SER A 32 -11.96 24.17 -11.11
CA SER A 32 -13.27 23.52 -11.27
C SER A 32 -13.83 23.06 -9.92
N PRO A 33 -14.63 23.89 -9.23
CA PRO A 33 -15.18 23.55 -7.91
C PRO A 33 -16.11 22.34 -7.94
N THR A 34 -16.77 22.08 -9.07
CA THR A 34 -17.63 20.89 -9.27
C THR A 34 -16.82 19.60 -9.18
N THR A 35 -15.65 19.55 -9.81
CA THR A 35 -14.76 18.39 -9.76
C THR A 35 -14.27 18.12 -8.34
N LEU A 36 -13.95 19.19 -7.59
CA LEU A 36 -13.51 19.12 -6.21
C LEU A 36 -14.59 18.54 -5.28
N ILE A 37 -15.84 18.94 -5.48
CA ILE A 37 -17.01 18.42 -4.74
C ILE A 37 -17.20 16.93 -5.00
N VAL A 38 -17.07 16.48 -6.25
CA VAL A 38 -17.19 15.05 -6.61
C VAL A 38 -16.11 14.22 -5.93
N ILE A 39 -14.85 14.68 -5.95
CA ILE A 39 -13.72 14.00 -5.29
C ILE A 39 -13.96 13.94 -3.78
N THR A 40 -14.41 15.03 -3.17
CA THR A 40 -14.74 15.09 -1.74
C THR A 40 -15.85 14.10 -1.41
N PHE A 41 -16.94 14.08 -2.18
CA PHE A 41 -18.07 13.18 -1.94
C PHE A 41 -17.66 11.71 -2.07
N ALA A 42 -16.89 11.37 -3.11
CA ALA A 42 -16.35 10.02 -3.29
C ALA A 42 -15.39 9.62 -2.14
N GLY A 43 -14.55 10.55 -1.69
CA GLY A 43 -13.64 10.36 -0.56
C GLY A 43 -14.36 10.13 0.77
N ILE A 44 -15.40 10.92 1.07
CA ILE A 44 -16.24 10.75 2.26
C ILE A 44 -16.93 9.39 2.24
N MET A 45 -17.58 9.03 1.13
CA MET A 45 -18.29 7.75 1.00
C MET A 45 -17.34 6.57 1.18
N THR A 46 -16.16 6.62 0.55
CA THR A 46 -15.15 5.55 0.67
C THR A 46 -14.61 5.44 2.09
N SER A 47 -14.29 6.58 2.73
CA SER A 47 -13.78 6.62 4.10
C SER A 47 -14.82 6.11 5.11
N PHE A 48 -16.08 6.50 4.92
CA PHE A 48 -17.19 6.06 5.78
C PHE A 48 -17.42 4.55 5.68
N LEU A 49 -17.44 4.01 4.45
CA LEU A 49 -17.56 2.57 4.24
C LEU A 49 -16.34 1.83 4.81
N ALA A 50 -15.12 2.33 4.59
CA ALA A 50 -13.90 1.75 5.13
C ALA A 50 -13.95 1.71 6.66
N ALA A 51 -14.25 2.82 7.33
CA ALA A 51 -14.35 2.92 8.79
C ALA A 51 -15.42 2.00 9.38
N THR A 52 -16.61 1.94 8.77
CA THR A 52 -17.69 1.04 9.23
C THR A 52 -17.24 -0.42 9.17
N THR A 53 -16.50 -0.77 8.12
CA THR A 53 -16.03 -2.14 7.93
C THR A 53 -14.79 -2.49 8.75
N GLU A 54 -14.02 -1.49 9.17
CA GLU A 54 -12.86 -1.62 10.06
C GLU A 54 -13.31 -1.95 11.50
N ILE A 55 -14.41 -1.36 11.97
CA ILE A 55 -15.00 -1.68 13.29
C ILE A 55 -15.44 -3.16 13.37
N LEU A 56 -15.88 -3.74 12.25
CA LEU A 56 -16.40 -5.10 12.18
C LEU A 56 -15.31 -6.17 12.00
N GLN A 57 -14.07 -5.81 11.69
CA GLN A 57 -12.99 -6.77 11.44
C GLN A 57 -11.70 -6.38 12.19
N ASN A 58 -11.25 -7.23 13.10
CA ASN A 58 -10.03 -7.03 13.92
C ASN A 58 -8.69 -7.13 13.14
N ASP A 59 -8.72 -7.14 11.81
CA ASP A 59 -7.51 -7.29 10.99
C ASP A 59 -6.85 -5.95 10.66
N LEU A 60 -5.60 -5.79 11.10
CA LEU A 60 -4.70 -4.66 10.82
C LEU A 60 -4.59 -4.28 9.34
N LYS A 61 -4.80 -5.24 8.42
CA LYS A 61 -4.72 -5.00 6.97
C LYS A 61 -5.82 -4.06 6.46
N ARG A 62 -6.94 -3.95 7.18
CA ARG A 62 -8.09 -3.15 6.75
C ARG A 62 -8.06 -1.72 7.28
N VAL A 63 -7.32 -1.47 8.36
CA VAL A 63 -6.92 -0.12 8.84
C VAL A 63 -6.21 0.70 7.76
N ILE A 64 -5.52 0.02 6.83
CA ILE A 64 -4.83 0.67 5.71
C ILE A 64 -5.83 1.17 4.64
N ALA A 65 -7.03 0.58 4.57
CA ALA A 65 -8.06 1.01 3.63
C ALA A 65 -8.68 2.36 4.06
N SER A 66 -8.84 2.60 5.36
CA SER A 66 -9.33 3.89 5.88
C SER A 66 -8.28 5.00 5.72
N GLN A 67 -6.97 4.68 5.80
CA GLN A 67 -5.90 5.63 5.43
C GLN A 67 -5.95 6.07 3.97
N LEU A 68 -6.45 5.23 3.05
CA LEU A 68 -6.56 5.63 1.65
C LEU A 68 -7.72 6.58 1.40
N GLY A 69 -8.87 6.30 2.03
CA GLY A 69 -10.04 7.17 1.98
C GLY A 69 -9.74 8.56 2.56
N SER A 70 -8.94 8.64 3.62
CA SER A 70 -8.54 9.93 4.22
C SER A 70 -7.61 10.75 3.32
N MET A 71 -6.73 10.12 2.53
CA MET A 71 -5.88 10.81 1.56
C MET A 71 -6.69 11.45 0.43
N ILE A 72 -7.63 10.69 -0.15
CA ILE A 72 -8.49 11.19 -1.23
C ILE A 72 -9.42 12.29 -0.71
N LEU A 73 -9.94 12.13 0.51
CA LEU A 73 -10.74 13.15 1.18
C LEU A 73 -9.94 14.45 1.39
N ALA A 74 -8.72 14.36 1.93
CA ALA A 74 -7.86 15.53 2.14
C ALA A 74 -7.54 16.28 0.83
N CYS A 75 -7.42 15.54 -0.27
CA CYS A 75 -7.27 16.11 -1.61
C CYS A 75 -8.54 16.85 -2.08
N GLY A 76 -9.73 16.37 -1.71
CA GLY A 76 -11.03 16.98 -2.04
C GLY A 76 -11.32 18.29 -1.32
N ILE A 77 -10.87 18.46 -0.07
CA ILE A 77 -10.94 19.74 0.67
C ILE A 77 -9.78 20.70 0.34
N SER A 78 -9.10 20.50 -0.80
CA SER A 78 -7.92 21.26 -1.25
C SER A 78 -6.73 21.27 -0.26
N ASN A 79 -6.68 20.33 0.69
CA ASN A 79 -5.59 20.26 1.66
C ASN A 79 -4.51 19.26 1.20
N TYR A 80 -3.87 19.59 0.09
CA TYR A 80 -2.89 18.72 -0.59
C TYR A 80 -1.66 18.39 0.27
N LEU A 81 -1.22 19.31 1.13
CA LEU A 81 -0.07 19.10 2.01
C LEU A 81 -0.32 17.95 2.99
N VAL A 82 -1.51 17.90 3.60
CA VAL A 82 -1.90 16.81 4.51
C VAL A 82 -1.98 15.48 3.75
N SER A 83 -2.53 15.49 2.54
CA SER A 83 -2.58 14.29 1.68
C SER A 83 -1.18 13.74 1.38
N VAL A 84 -0.23 14.60 0.99
CA VAL A 84 1.15 14.18 0.68
C VAL A 84 1.89 13.71 1.93
N PHE A 85 1.70 14.36 3.07
CA PHE A 85 2.27 13.92 4.34
C PHE A 85 1.78 12.51 4.72
N HIS A 86 0.48 12.26 4.58
CA HIS A 86 -0.10 10.96 4.86
C HIS A 86 0.41 9.89 3.88
N LEU A 87 0.53 10.24 2.59
CA LEU A 87 1.07 9.36 1.54
C LEU A 87 2.52 8.94 1.85
N MET A 88 3.35 9.88 2.31
CA MET A 88 4.75 9.62 2.68
C MET A 88 4.85 8.64 3.85
N ASN A 89 4.07 8.86 4.92
CA ASN A 89 4.05 7.96 6.08
C ASN A 89 3.57 6.56 5.70
N HIS A 90 2.53 6.45 4.87
CA HIS A 90 2.02 5.18 4.38
C HIS A 90 3.05 4.43 3.52
N ALA A 91 3.76 5.13 2.64
CA ALA A 91 4.83 4.54 1.82
C ALA A 91 6.00 4.04 2.69
N PHE A 92 6.38 4.81 3.71
CA PHE A 92 7.46 4.44 4.64
C PHE A 92 7.12 3.17 5.43
N PHE A 93 5.89 3.08 5.95
CA PHE A 93 5.42 1.91 6.69
C PHE A 93 5.34 0.66 5.81
N LYS A 94 4.86 0.80 4.58
CA LYS A 94 4.84 -0.29 3.59
C LYS A 94 6.26 -0.76 3.22
N ALA A 95 7.22 0.15 3.05
CA ALA A 95 8.60 -0.19 2.75
C ALA A 95 9.26 -0.98 3.90
N LEU A 96 9.05 -0.56 5.15
CA LEU A 96 9.55 -1.26 6.34
C LEU A 96 8.99 -2.68 6.47
N LEU A 97 7.68 -2.86 6.27
CA LEU A 97 7.06 -4.18 6.28
C LEU A 97 7.68 -5.12 5.25
N PHE A 98 7.93 -4.60 4.05
CA PHE A 98 8.51 -5.37 2.97
C PHE A 98 9.99 -5.72 3.22
N LEU A 99 10.76 -4.78 3.76
CA LEU A 99 12.16 -5.02 4.15
C LEU A 99 12.26 -6.06 5.27
N SER A 100 11.41 -5.95 6.29
CA SER A 100 11.35 -6.90 7.40
C SER A 100 10.95 -8.31 6.93
N ALA A 101 9.92 -8.42 6.08
CA ALA A 101 9.53 -9.69 5.48
C ALA A 101 10.65 -10.29 4.62
N GLY A 102 11.36 -9.46 3.83
CA GLY A 102 12.52 -9.89 3.05
C GLY A 102 13.65 -10.44 3.91
N SER A 103 13.97 -9.77 5.02
CA SER A 103 15.01 -10.20 5.99
C SER A 103 14.70 -11.56 6.62
N VAL A 104 13.42 -11.87 6.88
CA VAL A 104 13.01 -13.15 7.48
C VAL A 104 12.92 -14.28 6.44
N ILE A 105 12.47 -13.99 5.22
CA ILE A 105 12.25 -15.01 4.18
C ILE A 105 13.57 -15.44 3.54
N MET A 106 14.51 -14.52 3.33
CA MET A 106 15.77 -14.80 2.63
C MET A 106 16.60 -15.93 3.29
N PRO A 107 16.84 -15.93 4.62
CA PRO A 107 17.59 -17.00 5.28
C PRO A 107 16.83 -18.34 5.28
N CYS A 108 15.50 -18.29 5.40
CA CYS A 108 14.65 -19.49 5.34
C CYS A 108 14.76 -20.16 3.96
N TRP A 109 14.75 -19.37 2.90
CA TRP A 109 14.89 -19.87 1.54
C TRP A 109 16.31 -20.39 1.24
N MET A 110 17.35 -19.68 1.70
CA MET A 110 18.74 -20.16 1.60
C MET A 110 18.94 -21.49 2.33
N ARG A 111 18.33 -21.69 3.51
CA ARG A 111 18.39 -22.95 4.24
C ARG A 111 17.75 -24.10 3.46
N LYS A 112 16.60 -23.85 2.82
CA LYS A 112 15.89 -24.84 1.99
C LYS A 112 16.68 -25.24 0.75
N ILE A 113 17.41 -24.32 0.14
CA ILE A 113 18.31 -24.63 -0.98
C ILE A 113 19.52 -25.42 -0.50
N ARG A 114 20.13 -25.02 0.64
CA ARG A 114 21.29 -25.72 1.19
C ARG A 114 20.98 -27.19 1.50
N GLU A 115 19.84 -27.46 2.13
CA GLU A 115 19.37 -28.85 2.33
C GLU A 115 19.24 -29.63 1.02
N ARG A 116 18.73 -29.00 -0.06
CA ARG A 116 18.61 -29.67 -1.36
C ARG A 116 19.96 -29.91 -2.04
N CYS A 117 20.92 -28.99 -1.90
CA CYS A 117 22.28 -29.21 -2.39
C CYS A 117 22.98 -30.33 -1.62
N ASP A 118 22.88 -30.37 -0.29
CA ASP A 118 23.51 -31.41 0.54
C ASP A 118 22.92 -32.82 0.25
N ILE A 119 21.63 -32.90 -0.09
CA ILE A 119 20.99 -34.15 -0.54
C ILE A 119 21.53 -34.57 -1.91
N LEU A 120 21.66 -33.64 -2.85
CA LEU A 120 22.17 -33.94 -4.20
C LEU A 120 23.64 -34.39 -4.16
N ASP A 121 24.45 -33.83 -3.27
CA ASP A 121 25.85 -34.21 -3.11
C ASP A 121 25.98 -35.63 -2.54
N LYS A 122 25.11 -36.02 -1.59
CA LYS A 122 25.01 -37.40 -1.07
C LYS A 122 24.53 -38.43 -2.10
N ILE A 123 23.77 -38.02 -3.10
CA ILE A 123 23.31 -38.90 -4.19
C ILE A 123 24.38 -39.03 -5.27
N THR A 124 25.19 -37.99 -5.50
CA THR A 124 26.22 -37.96 -6.55
C THR A 124 27.52 -38.63 -6.11
N THR A 125 27.80 -38.69 -4.81
CA THR A 125 29.00 -39.32 -4.22
C THR A 125 28.80 -40.79 -3.83
N LYS A 126 27.64 -41.38 -4.14
CA LYS A 126 27.33 -42.82 -4.04
C LYS A 126 27.18 -43.44 -5.41
#